data_AF-A0AAT9WET0-F1
#
_entry.id   AF-A0AAT9WET0-F1
#
_cell.length_a   1.000
_cell.length_b   1.000
_cell.length_c   1.000
_cell.angle_alpha   90.00
_cell.angle_beta   90.00
_cell.angle_gamma   90.00
#
_symmetry.space_group_name_H-M   'P 1'
#
loop_
_entity.id
_entity.type
_entity.pdbx_description
1 polymer ?
#
loop_
_entity_poly.entity_id
_entity_poly.type
_entity_poly.pdbx_seq_one_letter_code
_entity_poly.pdbx_strand_id
1 'polypeptide(L)'
;MRVSLMMFSFLVAAGAQADPDLAAQARIEQQALSANAPIARRDGNALLLTLATKSVARLNSVPSCAGPEDCLHYHLMGMSPDRQFFDVAAQAYESATRFWISRASGQRVEVYAEPHASPDRKYIVSANPVEFGGTNGVFVWEVERGELRERFRSEPSDHRLYGFVRWVDASTVQLAGADGACPAKLSRRHGRWKLTTDATVSCKQR
;
A
#
# COMPACT_ATOMS: atom_id res chain seq x y z
N MET A 1 45.08 53.87 8.51
CA MET A 1 43.77 53.29 8.85
C MET A 1 43.52 52.10 7.92
N ARG A 2 43.58 50.87 8.44
CA ARG A 2 43.16 49.64 7.74
C ARG A 2 42.09 49.01 8.63
N VAL A 3 40.85 48.95 8.15
CA VAL A 3 39.75 48.29 8.83
C VAL A 3 39.79 46.82 8.44
N SER A 4 40.06 45.95 9.41
CA SER A 4 40.04 44.50 9.26
C SER A 4 38.61 44.03 9.45
N LEU A 5 37.99 43.51 8.38
CA LEU A 5 36.65 42.95 8.40
C LEU A 5 36.76 41.48 8.81
N MET A 6 36.45 41.15 10.07
CA MET A 6 36.32 39.75 10.50
C MET A 6 35.02 39.17 9.92
N MET A 7 35.16 38.26 8.95
CA MET A 7 34.08 37.37 8.52
C MET A 7 33.80 36.36 9.63
N PHE A 8 32.67 36.51 10.31
CA PHE A 8 32.07 35.42 11.08
C PHE A 8 31.41 34.46 10.10
N SER A 9 32.09 33.35 9.81
CA SER A 9 31.46 32.19 9.18
C SER A 9 30.52 31.53 10.19
N PHE A 10 29.22 31.71 10.02
CA PHE A 10 28.24 30.84 10.65
C PHE A 10 28.27 29.49 9.89
N LEU A 11 28.86 28.47 10.52
CA LEU A 11 28.57 27.08 10.14
C LEU A 11 27.13 26.78 10.58
N VAL A 12 26.21 26.71 9.62
CA VAL A 12 24.92 26.06 9.86
C VAL A 12 25.15 24.56 9.64
N ALA A 13 25.22 23.80 10.72
CA ALA A 13 25.14 22.35 10.66
C ALA A 13 23.70 21.98 10.25
N ALA A 14 23.53 21.57 8.99
CA ALA A 14 22.29 20.98 8.52
C ALA A 14 22.12 19.61 9.19
N GLY A 15 21.40 19.57 10.30
CA GLY A 15 20.90 18.32 10.86
C GLY A 15 19.91 17.72 9.87
N ALA A 16 20.20 16.53 9.36
CA ALA A 16 19.25 15.73 8.60
C ALA A 16 18.06 15.39 9.51
N GLN A 17 17.02 16.22 9.45
CA GLN A 17 15.72 15.87 10.01
C GLN A 17 15.16 14.76 9.12
N ALA A 18 15.04 13.56 9.67
CA ALA A 18 14.40 12.45 8.97
C ALA A 18 12.98 12.88 8.58
N ASP A 19 12.61 12.60 7.33
CA ASP A 19 11.26 12.79 6.82
C ASP A 19 10.25 12.13 7.78
N PRO A 20 9.27 12.87 8.33
CA PRO A 20 8.30 12.34 9.27
C PRO A 20 7.53 11.12 8.73
N ASP A 21 7.35 11.02 7.42
CA ASP A 21 6.66 9.88 6.79
C ASP A 21 7.53 8.63 6.81
N LEU A 22 8.83 8.77 6.54
CA LEU A 22 9.81 7.68 6.68
C LEU A 22 9.93 7.22 8.13
N ALA A 23 9.92 8.15 9.09
CA ALA A 23 9.98 7.84 10.52
C ALA A 23 8.70 7.14 11.01
N ALA A 24 7.52 7.47 10.47
CA ALA A 24 6.28 6.76 10.76
C ALA A 24 6.33 5.33 10.19
N GLN A 25 6.78 5.18 8.94
CA GLN A 25 6.85 3.88 8.27
C GLN A 25 7.85 2.93 8.94
N ALA A 26 9.01 3.44 9.37
CA ALA A 26 9.98 2.66 10.14
C ALA A 26 9.40 2.15 11.48
N ARG A 27 8.57 2.95 12.16
CA ARG A 27 7.90 2.51 13.40
C ARG A 27 6.87 1.42 13.16
N ILE A 28 6.06 1.56 12.10
CA ILE A 28 5.08 0.54 11.69
C ILE A 28 5.81 -0.77 11.36
N GLU A 29 6.89 -0.69 10.58
CA GLU A 29 7.69 -1.86 10.23
C GLU A 29 8.28 -2.53 11.47
N GLN A 30 8.87 -1.77 12.40
CA GLN A 30 9.45 -2.34 13.60
C GLN A 30 8.42 -3.11 14.44
N GLN A 31 7.19 -2.59 14.55
CA GLN A 31 6.09 -3.28 15.21
C GLN A 31 5.70 -4.55 14.45
N ALA A 32 5.57 -4.47 13.12
CA ALA A 32 5.23 -5.61 12.28
C ALA A 32 6.30 -6.71 12.33
N LEU A 33 7.59 -6.37 12.31
CA LEU A 33 8.70 -7.31 12.44
C LEU A 33 8.67 -8.00 13.79
N SER A 34 8.47 -7.24 14.88
CA SER A 34 8.39 -7.79 16.24
C SER A 34 7.21 -8.75 16.40
N ALA A 35 6.03 -8.38 15.87
CA ALA A 35 4.83 -9.21 15.92
C ALA A 35 4.91 -10.47 15.07
N ASN A 36 5.85 -10.53 14.11
CA ASN A 36 5.97 -11.63 13.15
C ASN A 36 7.34 -12.31 13.18
N ALA A 37 8.13 -12.11 14.23
CA ALA A 37 9.33 -12.90 14.46
C ALA A 37 8.95 -14.38 14.72
N PRO A 38 9.77 -15.36 14.29
CA PRO A 38 10.99 -15.21 13.48
C PRO A 38 10.72 -15.23 11.96
N ILE A 39 9.46 -15.26 11.51
CA ILE A 39 9.11 -15.46 10.10
C ILE A 39 9.25 -14.20 9.24
N ALA A 40 9.43 -13.03 9.85
CA ALA A 40 9.86 -11.83 9.16
C ALA A 40 10.98 -11.14 9.94
N ARG A 41 12.03 -10.71 9.24
CA ARG A 41 13.18 -10.01 9.84
C ARG A 41 13.86 -9.08 8.83
N ARG A 42 14.63 -8.13 9.34
CA ARG A 42 15.50 -7.27 8.54
C ARG A 42 16.95 -7.75 8.62
N ASP A 43 17.68 -7.62 7.52
CA ASP A 43 19.09 -7.94 7.37
C ASP A 43 19.75 -6.87 6.49
N GLY A 44 20.31 -5.84 7.14
CA GLY A 44 20.72 -4.61 6.47
C GLY A 44 19.53 -3.95 5.75
N ASN A 45 19.66 -3.79 4.42
CA ASN A 45 18.60 -3.21 3.58
C ASN A 45 17.60 -4.25 3.04
N ALA A 46 17.75 -5.52 3.41
CA ALA A 46 16.86 -6.57 2.96
C ALA A 46 15.77 -6.89 3.99
N LEU A 47 14.52 -6.97 3.51
CA LEU A 47 13.42 -7.59 4.23
C LEU A 47 13.39 -9.08 3.87
N LEU A 48 13.44 -9.94 4.88
CA LEU A 48 13.46 -11.39 4.75
C LEU A 48 12.18 -11.98 5.30
N LEU A 49 11.48 -12.73 4.45
CA LEU A 49 10.19 -13.34 4.76
C LEU A 49 10.32 -14.86 4.64
N THR A 50 10.21 -15.57 5.76
CA THR A 50 10.24 -17.03 5.79
C THR A 50 8.88 -17.59 5.39
N LEU A 51 8.85 -18.31 4.27
CA LEU A 51 7.67 -18.96 3.72
C LEU A 51 7.32 -20.23 4.52
N ALA A 52 6.12 -20.77 4.30
CA ALA A 52 5.66 -21.99 4.96
C ALA A 52 6.55 -23.20 4.62
N THR A 53 7.12 -23.22 3.41
CA THR A 53 8.11 -24.20 2.92
C THR A 53 9.50 -24.04 3.54
N LYS A 54 9.70 -23.06 4.43
CA LYS A 54 10.98 -22.66 5.03
C LYS A 54 11.98 -21.98 4.09
N SER A 55 11.66 -21.82 2.80
CA SER A 55 12.42 -20.92 1.93
C SER A 55 12.23 -19.47 2.35
N VAL A 56 13.13 -18.59 1.91
CA VAL A 56 13.12 -17.17 2.27
C VAL A 56 12.89 -16.34 1.01
N ALA A 57 11.81 -15.56 0.99
CA ALA A 57 11.66 -14.48 0.04
C ALA A 57 12.46 -13.27 0.55
N ARG A 58 13.38 -12.78 -0.29
CA ARG A 58 14.25 -11.63 0.01
C ARG A 58 13.86 -10.45 -0.85
N LEU A 59 13.54 -9.33 -0.20
CA LEU A 59 13.22 -8.05 -0.85
C LEU A 59 14.32 -7.05 -0.50
N ASN A 60 15.11 -6.65 -1.49
CA ASN A 60 16.22 -5.74 -1.27
C ASN A 60 15.76 -4.30 -1.50
N SER A 61 15.90 -3.45 -0.48
CA SER A 61 15.77 -2.01 -0.64
C SER A 61 17.05 -1.43 -1.20
N VAL A 62 16.95 -0.41 -2.04
CA VAL A 62 18.10 0.39 -2.46
C VAL A 62 18.52 1.34 -1.32
N PRO A 63 19.81 1.70 -1.22
CA PRO A 63 20.34 2.44 -0.07
C PRO A 63 20.14 3.96 -0.14
N SER A 64 19.89 4.52 -1.32
CA SER A 64 19.71 5.95 -1.55
C SER A 64 18.35 6.22 -2.18
N CYS A 65 18.02 7.50 -2.39
CA CYS A 65 16.95 7.98 -3.26
C CYS A 65 17.48 9.21 -4.02
N ALA A 66 18.67 9.08 -4.61
CA ALA A 66 19.34 10.19 -5.30
C ALA A 66 18.68 10.55 -6.65
N GLY A 67 17.90 9.62 -7.20
CA GLY A 67 17.08 9.81 -8.39
C GLY A 67 15.95 8.77 -8.46
N PRO A 68 15.05 8.89 -9.45
CA PRO A 68 13.86 8.05 -9.57
C PRO A 68 14.15 6.54 -9.67
N GLU A 69 15.21 6.18 -10.41
CA GLU A 69 15.63 4.79 -10.62
C GLU A 69 16.31 4.18 -9.37
N ASP A 70 16.80 5.05 -8.49
CA ASP A 70 17.59 4.69 -7.33
C ASP A 70 16.76 4.77 -6.04
N CYS A 71 15.43 4.74 -6.11
CA CYS A 71 14.57 4.84 -4.93
C CYS A 71 13.53 3.71 -4.92
N LEU A 72 13.74 2.74 -4.04
CA LEU A 72 12.86 1.60 -3.81
C LEU A 72 13.13 1.00 -2.42
N HIS A 73 12.19 1.21 -1.51
CA HIS A 73 12.24 0.68 -0.15
C HIS A 73 11.08 -0.27 0.11
N TYR A 74 11.39 -1.42 0.69
CA TYR A 74 10.40 -2.40 1.12
C TYR A 74 10.24 -2.36 2.63
N HIS A 75 8.99 -2.24 3.08
CA HIS A 75 8.64 -2.22 4.50
C HIS A 75 7.56 -3.27 4.77
N LEU A 76 7.79 -4.09 5.80
CA LEU A 76 6.74 -4.97 6.29
C LEU A 76 5.67 -4.15 7.00
N MET A 77 4.43 -4.31 6.61
CA MET A 77 3.30 -3.60 7.20
C MET A 77 2.47 -4.51 8.10
N GLY A 78 2.61 -5.83 7.93
CA GLY A 78 2.01 -6.84 8.78
C GLY A 78 1.77 -8.14 8.04
N MET A 79 0.68 -8.80 8.41
CA MET A 79 0.19 -10.00 7.73
C MET A 79 -1.31 -9.87 7.51
N SER A 80 -1.83 -10.60 6.52
CA SER A 80 -3.26 -10.78 6.38
C SER A 80 -3.88 -11.37 7.67
N PRO A 81 -5.18 -11.15 7.95
CA PRO A 81 -5.83 -11.64 9.18
C PRO A 81 -5.78 -13.17 9.35
N ASP A 82 -5.76 -13.93 8.26
CA ASP A 82 -5.60 -15.38 8.24
C ASP A 82 -4.12 -15.83 8.23
N ARG A 83 -3.20 -14.88 8.25
CA ARG A 83 -1.74 -15.06 8.20
C ARG A 83 -1.29 -15.87 6.98
N GLN A 84 -2.04 -15.84 5.89
CA GLN A 84 -1.66 -16.48 4.61
C GLN A 84 -0.74 -15.60 3.77
N PHE A 85 -0.75 -14.29 3.98
CA PHE A 85 0.03 -13.33 3.21
C PHE A 85 0.85 -12.42 4.11
N PHE A 86 2.04 -12.05 3.66
CA PHE A 86 2.75 -10.88 4.17
C PHE A 86 2.26 -9.64 3.45
N ASP A 87 2.00 -8.58 4.19
CA ASP A 87 1.65 -7.28 3.63
C ASP A 87 2.89 -6.38 3.60
N VAL A 88 3.30 -5.97 2.40
CA VAL A 88 4.53 -5.22 2.18
C VAL A 88 4.23 -3.94 1.41
N ALA A 89 4.66 -2.81 1.97
CA ALA A 89 4.72 -1.56 1.22
C ALA A 89 6.02 -1.49 0.41
N ALA A 90 5.91 -1.03 -0.82
CA ALA A 90 7.03 -0.67 -1.66
C ALA A 90 6.94 0.83 -1.96
N GLN A 91 7.90 1.59 -1.46
CA GLN A 91 8.01 3.02 -1.65
C GLN A 91 9.08 3.31 -2.69
N ALA A 92 8.70 3.95 -3.79
CA ALA A 92 9.61 4.50 -4.77
C ALA A 92 9.72 6.03 -4.61
N TYR A 93 10.46 6.69 -5.52
CA TYR A 93 10.76 8.12 -5.44
C TYR A 93 9.53 9.02 -5.29
N GLU A 94 8.49 8.78 -6.11
CA GLU A 94 7.25 9.56 -6.14
C GLU A 94 5.99 8.68 -6.13
N SER A 95 6.15 7.38 -5.85
CA SER A 95 5.03 6.45 -5.84
C SER A 95 5.16 5.44 -4.72
N ALA A 96 4.03 4.94 -4.26
CA ALA A 96 3.95 3.85 -3.32
C ALA A 96 2.98 2.80 -3.86
N THR A 97 3.27 1.53 -3.60
CA THR A 97 2.33 0.44 -3.85
C THR A 97 2.36 -0.56 -2.70
N ARG A 98 1.38 -1.48 -2.70
CA ARG A 98 1.27 -2.56 -1.73
C ARG A 98 1.34 -3.90 -2.45
N PHE A 99 2.07 -4.83 -1.85
CA PHE A 99 2.12 -6.22 -2.25
C PHE A 99 1.58 -7.11 -1.14
N TRP A 100 0.74 -8.06 -1.50
CA TRP A 100 0.53 -9.25 -0.70
C TRP A 100 1.37 -10.39 -1.24
N ILE A 101 2.17 -10.99 -0.37
CA ILE A 101 3.11 -12.05 -0.72
C ILE A 101 2.62 -13.35 -0.07
N SER A 102 2.25 -14.32 -0.89
CA SER A 102 1.80 -15.64 -0.44
C SER A 102 2.88 -16.30 0.41
N ARG A 103 2.50 -16.78 1.59
CA ARG A 103 3.40 -17.59 2.42
C ARG A 103 3.56 -19.00 1.90
N ALA A 104 2.61 -19.49 1.11
CA ALA A 104 2.66 -20.84 0.58
C ALA A 104 3.68 -20.93 -0.56
N SER A 105 3.67 -19.96 -1.47
CA SER A 105 4.47 -19.99 -2.71
C SER A 105 5.53 -18.89 -2.81
N GLY A 106 5.39 -17.81 -2.05
CA GLY A 106 6.20 -16.59 -2.24
C GLY A 106 5.72 -15.72 -3.40
N GLN A 107 4.61 -16.07 -4.06
CA GLN A 107 4.04 -15.27 -5.15
C GLN A 107 3.70 -13.87 -4.63
N ARG A 108 4.18 -12.86 -5.34
CA ARG A 108 3.88 -11.44 -5.09
C ARG A 108 2.70 -11.03 -5.96
N VAL A 109 1.67 -10.48 -5.35
CA VAL A 109 0.55 -9.86 -6.05
C VAL A 109 0.49 -8.41 -5.62
N GLU A 110 0.53 -7.51 -6.60
CA GLU A 110 0.32 -6.09 -6.37
C GLU A 110 -1.16 -5.86 -6.06
N VAL A 111 -1.41 -5.22 -4.92
CA VAL A 111 -2.76 -4.84 -4.46
C VAL A 111 -2.93 -3.32 -4.39
N TYR A 112 -1.98 -2.57 -4.95
CA TYR A 112 -2.00 -1.13 -5.24
C TYR A 112 -2.05 -0.20 -4.01
N ALA A 113 -3.07 -0.34 -3.17
CA ALA A 113 -3.27 0.39 -1.92
C ALA A 113 -3.49 -0.57 -0.75
N GLU A 114 -3.84 -0.03 0.43
CA GLU A 114 -4.13 -0.83 1.61
C GLU A 114 -5.25 -1.86 1.31
N PRO A 115 -4.97 -3.17 1.46
CA PRO A 115 -5.93 -4.21 1.17
C PRO A 115 -6.78 -4.53 2.40
N HIS A 116 -8.09 -4.62 2.20
CA HIS A 116 -9.05 -4.91 3.26
C HIS A 116 -9.73 -6.25 3.03
N ALA A 117 -9.51 -7.20 3.95
CA ALA A 117 -10.16 -8.50 3.90
C ALA A 117 -11.65 -8.41 4.22
N SER A 118 -12.45 -9.12 3.44
CA SER A 118 -13.87 -9.36 3.71
C SER A 118 -14.08 -10.08 5.04
N PRO A 119 -15.24 -9.93 5.69
CA PRO A 119 -15.54 -10.60 6.97
C PRO A 119 -15.38 -12.12 6.94
N ASP A 120 -15.69 -12.78 5.82
CA ASP A 120 -15.53 -14.24 5.65
C ASP A 120 -14.13 -14.64 5.13
N ARG A 121 -13.26 -13.66 4.92
CA ARG A 121 -11.86 -13.79 4.47
C ARG A 121 -11.68 -14.41 3.09
N LYS A 122 -12.75 -14.53 2.29
CA LYS A 122 -12.67 -15.09 0.94
C LYS A 122 -12.25 -14.07 -0.11
N TYR A 123 -12.48 -12.80 0.18
CA TYR A 123 -12.15 -11.70 -0.72
C TYR A 123 -11.30 -10.65 -0.03
N ILE A 124 -10.50 -9.95 -0.82
CA ILE A 124 -9.84 -8.71 -0.43
C ILE A 124 -10.24 -7.62 -1.42
N VAL A 125 -10.39 -6.40 -0.93
CA VAL A 125 -10.63 -5.22 -1.76
C VAL A 125 -9.50 -4.23 -1.54
N SER A 126 -9.10 -3.56 -2.61
CA SER A 126 -8.24 -2.39 -2.55
C SER A 126 -8.88 -1.28 -3.39
N ALA A 127 -8.85 -0.07 -2.85
CA ALA A 127 -9.31 1.13 -3.54
C ALA A 127 -8.14 2.12 -3.52
N ASN A 128 -7.62 2.43 -4.70
CA ASN A 128 -6.39 3.21 -4.89
C ASN A 128 -6.74 4.55 -5.55
N PRO A 129 -7.02 5.61 -4.76
CA PRO A 129 -7.38 6.92 -5.27
C PRO A 129 -6.12 7.70 -5.68
N VAL A 130 -5.60 7.42 -6.87
CA VAL A 130 -4.39 8.09 -7.39
C VAL A 130 -4.79 9.10 -8.47
N GLU A 131 -4.37 10.36 -8.32
CA GLU A 131 -4.63 11.41 -9.31
C GLU A 131 -3.74 11.33 -10.55
N PHE A 132 -2.45 11.01 -10.35
CA PHE A 132 -1.46 11.03 -11.43
C PHE A 132 -0.40 9.95 -11.24
N GLY A 133 0.10 9.40 -12.36
CA GLY A 133 1.30 8.56 -12.39
C GLY A 133 1.16 7.13 -11.83
N GLY A 134 -0.03 6.71 -11.40
CA GLY A 134 -0.26 5.36 -10.88
C GLY A 134 -1.61 4.77 -11.29
N THR A 135 -1.87 3.52 -10.87
CA THR A 135 -3.10 2.80 -11.20
C THR A 135 -4.27 3.25 -10.31
N ASN A 136 -5.06 4.21 -10.78
CA ASN A 136 -6.30 4.61 -10.12
C ASN A 136 -7.39 3.54 -10.29
N GLY A 137 -7.99 3.08 -9.20
CA GLY A 137 -9.13 2.19 -9.33
C GLY A 137 -9.56 1.43 -8.10
N VAL A 138 -10.50 0.51 -8.31
CA VAL A 138 -11.02 -0.42 -7.30
C VAL A 138 -10.85 -1.84 -7.80
N PHE A 139 -10.27 -2.68 -6.96
CA PHE A 139 -9.84 -4.03 -7.32
C PHE A 139 -10.32 -5.03 -6.26
N VAL A 140 -10.68 -6.25 -6.71
CA VAL A 140 -11.03 -7.35 -5.81
C VAL A 140 -10.28 -8.59 -6.21
N TRP A 141 -9.71 -9.26 -5.22
CA TRP A 141 -9.15 -10.59 -5.38
C TRP A 141 -9.90 -11.59 -4.51
N GLU A 142 -10.01 -12.81 -5.00
CA GLU A 142 -10.43 -13.97 -4.24
C GLU A 142 -9.20 -14.66 -3.65
N VAL A 143 -9.30 -15.04 -2.38
CA VAL A 143 -8.31 -15.85 -1.68
C VAL A 143 -8.62 -17.31 -1.95
N GLU A 144 -7.81 -17.95 -2.79
CA GLU A 144 -7.94 -19.36 -3.13
C GLU A 144 -6.66 -20.12 -2.77
N ARG A 145 -6.75 -20.99 -1.77
CA ARG A 145 -5.64 -21.88 -1.35
C ARG A 145 -4.33 -21.15 -1.06
N GLY A 146 -4.41 -19.98 -0.41
CA GLY A 146 -3.23 -19.17 -0.08
C GLY A 146 -2.71 -18.33 -1.25
N GLU A 147 -3.46 -18.22 -2.35
CA GLU A 147 -3.13 -17.35 -3.47
C GLU A 147 -4.24 -16.32 -3.71
N LEU A 148 -3.88 -15.21 -4.36
CA LEU A 148 -4.83 -14.18 -4.76
C LEU A 148 -5.14 -14.30 -6.25
N ARG A 149 -6.42 -14.33 -6.58
CA ARG A 149 -6.92 -14.30 -7.96
C ARG A 149 -7.79 -13.09 -8.19
N GLU A 150 -7.40 -12.21 -9.11
CA GLU A 150 -8.20 -11.04 -9.43
C GLU A 150 -9.57 -11.46 -9.98
N ARG A 151 -10.64 -10.90 -9.42
CA ARG A 151 -12.03 -11.14 -9.81
C ARG A 151 -12.73 -9.88 -10.31
N PHE A 152 -12.17 -8.72 -10.02
CA PHE A 152 -12.72 -7.44 -10.42
C PHE A 152 -11.63 -6.38 -10.52
N ARG A 153 -11.76 -5.55 -11.55
CA ARG A 153 -10.94 -4.38 -11.80
C ARG A 153 -11.85 -3.30 -12.37
N SER A 154 -11.78 -2.12 -11.78
CA SER A 154 -12.43 -0.91 -12.29
C SER A 154 -11.45 0.23 -12.20
N GLU A 155 -10.99 0.68 -13.35
CA GLU A 155 -10.13 1.84 -13.52
C GLU A 155 -10.96 2.90 -14.26
N PRO A 156 -11.52 3.90 -13.55
CA PRO A 156 -12.34 4.92 -14.17
C PRO A 156 -11.52 5.70 -15.22
N SER A 157 -12.10 5.89 -16.41
CA SER A 157 -11.49 6.72 -17.46
C SER A 157 -11.66 8.23 -17.20
N ASP A 158 -12.49 8.60 -16.23
CA ASP A 158 -12.64 9.96 -15.72
C ASP A 158 -11.92 10.11 -14.38
N HIS A 159 -11.83 11.36 -13.86
CA HIS A 159 -11.13 11.69 -12.61
C HIS A 159 -11.86 11.21 -11.34
N ARG A 160 -12.50 10.03 -11.37
CA ARG A 160 -13.15 9.47 -10.19
C ARG A 160 -12.14 8.73 -9.34
N LEU A 161 -11.97 9.23 -8.12
CA LEU A 161 -11.13 8.62 -7.11
C LEU A 161 -12.01 7.96 -6.05
N TYR A 162 -11.73 6.70 -5.74
CA TYR A 162 -12.47 5.95 -4.73
C TYR A 162 -11.55 5.53 -3.59
N GLY A 163 -11.98 5.79 -2.36
CA GLY A 163 -11.37 5.30 -1.14
C GLY A 163 -12.23 4.23 -0.47
N PHE A 164 -11.59 3.23 0.14
CA PHE A 164 -12.29 2.22 0.93
C PHE A 164 -12.86 2.85 2.20
N VAL A 165 -14.12 2.52 2.54
CA VAL A 165 -14.73 2.89 3.83
C VAL A 165 -14.85 1.68 4.72
N ARG A 166 -15.57 0.65 4.26
CA ARG A 166 -15.79 -0.58 5.02
C ARG A 166 -16.40 -1.68 4.16
N TRP A 167 -16.24 -2.91 4.62
CA TRP A 167 -17.15 -4.00 4.25
C TRP A 167 -18.48 -3.82 4.98
N VAL A 168 -19.59 -3.87 4.24
CA VAL A 168 -20.95 -3.91 4.82
C VAL A 168 -21.31 -5.35 5.21
N ASP A 169 -20.93 -6.29 4.36
CA ASP A 169 -21.05 -7.75 4.53
C ASP A 169 -19.97 -8.45 3.69
N ALA A 170 -19.97 -9.78 3.59
CA ALA A 170 -18.97 -10.55 2.82
C ALA A 170 -18.98 -10.28 1.29
N SER A 171 -19.99 -9.60 0.78
CA SER A 171 -20.25 -9.39 -0.64
C SER A 171 -20.47 -7.93 -1.03
N THR A 172 -20.39 -7.00 -0.07
CA THR A 172 -20.70 -5.58 -0.28
C THR A 172 -19.67 -4.69 0.40
N VAL A 173 -19.09 -3.76 -0.36
CA VAL A 173 -18.15 -2.73 0.11
C VAL A 173 -18.75 -1.36 -0.09
N GLN A 174 -18.62 -0.50 0.91
CA GLN A 174 -18.90 0.92 0.83
C GLN A 174 -17.62 1.68 0.50
N LEU A 175 -17.69 2.60 -0.46
CA LEU A 175 -16.59 3.41 -0.94
C LEU A 175 -16.95 4.90 -0.84
N ALA A 176 -15.99 5.71 -0.43
CA ALA A 176 -16.08 7.16 -0.51
C ALA A 176 -15.58 7.62 -1.88
N GLY A 177 -16.22 8.64 -2.44
CA GLY A 177 -15.67 9.37 -3.58
C GLY A 177 -14.82 10.54 -3.09
N ALA A 178 -13.70 10.81 -3.76
CA ALA A 178 -12.90 12.00 -3.58
C ALA A 178 -13.00 12.91 -4.83
N ASP A 179 -12.58 14.17 -4.69
CA ASP A 179 -12.50 15.16 -5.77
C ASP A 179 -13.78 15.32 -6.61
N GLY A 180 -14.91 15.33 -5.91
CA GLY A 180 -16.24 15.50 -6.51
C GLY A 180 -16.87 14.19 -6.99
N ALA A 181 -16.17 13.05 -6.92
CA ALA A 181 -16.76 11.75 -7.18
C ALA A 181 -17.86 11.42 -6.15
N CYS A 182 -18.95 10.81 -6.62
CA CYS A 182 -19.96 10.28 -5.71
C CYS A 182 -19.44 9.12 -4.88
N PRO A 183 -19.93 8.94 -3.65
CA PRO A 183 -19.83 7.65 -2.97
C PRO A 183 -20.31 6.52 -3.87
N ALA A 184 -19.68 5.36 -3.72
CA ALA A 184 -20.00 4.19 -4.51
C ALA A 184 -20.14 2.96 -3.62
N LYS A 185 -20.76 1.94 -4.21
CA LYS A 185 -20.90 0.62 -3.62
C LYS A 185 -20.38 -0.40 -4.60
N LEU A 186 -19.50 -1.26 -4.12
CA LEU A 186 -19.07 -2.44 -4.85
C LEU A 186 -19.83 -3.64 -4.26
N SER A 187 -20.57 -4.36 -5.11
CA SER A 187 -21.37 -5.49 -4.65
C SER A 187 -21.23 -6.70 -5.55
N ARG A 188 -21.25 -7.89 -4.94
CA ARG A 188 -21.22 -9.16 -5.66
C ARG A 188 -22.62 -9.75 -5.73
N ARG A 189 -23.12 -9.98 -6.94
CA ARG A 189 -24.41 -10.65 -7.19
C ARG A 189 -24.24 -11.71 -8.27
N HIS A 190 -24.77 -12.91 -8.03
CA HIS A 190 -24.63 -14.05 -8.94
C HIS A 190 -23.18 -14.29 -9.39
N GLY A 191 -22.25 -14.24 -8.43
CA GLY A 191 -20.82 -14.45 -8.67
C GLY A 191 -20.06 -13.26 -9.27
N ARG A 192 -20.74 -12.21 -9.73
CA ARG A 192 -20.13 -11.06 -10.42
C ARG A 192 -20.08 -9.82 -9.53
N TRP A 193 -18.92 -9.17 -9.52
CA TRP A 193 -18.73 -7.88 -8.88
C TRP A 193 -19.20 -6.74 -9.78
N LYS A 194 -19.86 -5.75 -9.18
CA LYS A 194 -20.31 -4.54 -9.87
C LYS A 194 -20.13 -3.33 -8.97
N LEU A 195 -19.47 -2.32 -9.52
CA LEU A 195 -19.38 -0.99 -8.93
C LEU A 195 -20.60 -0.16 -9.37
N THR A 196 -21.30 0.44 -8.40
CA THR A 196 -22.44 1.32 -8.63
C THR A 196 -22.27 2.59 -7.82
N THR A 197 -22.32 3.75 -8.47
CA THR A 197 -22.39 5.04 -7.78
C THR A 197 -23.76 5.21 -7.14
N ASP A 198 -23.80 5.88 -6.00
CA ASP A 198 -25.07 6.22 -5.37
C ASP A 198 -25.69 7.42 -6.10
N ALA A 199 -26.61 7.14 -7.02
CA ALA A 199 -27.29 8.18 -7.82
C ALA A 199 -28.20 9.09 -6.98
N THR A 200 -28.45 8.73 -5.71
CA THR A 200 -29.28 9.52 -4.80
C THR A 200 -28.52 10.68 -4.15
N VAL A 201 -27.18 10.67 -4.24
CA VAL A 201 -26.31 11.76 -3.77
C VAL A 201 -26.09 12.71 -4.94
N SER A 202 -26.56 13.95 -4.82
CA SER A 202 -26.29 15.02 -5.79
C SER A 202 -24.81 15.43 -5.71
N CYS A 203 -23.96 14.75 -6.46
CA CYS A 203 -22.54 15.10 -6.57
C CYS A 203 -22.37 16.11 -7.70
N LYS A 204 -21.65 17.20 -7.43
CA LYS A 204 -21.28 18.15 -8.47
C LYS A 204 -20.25 17.49 -9.38
N GLN A 205 -20.67 17.07 -10.57
CA GLN A 205 -19.73 16.81 -11.66
C GLN A 205 -19.02 18.13 -11.97
N ARG A 206 -17.69 18.15 -11.85
CA ARG A 206 -16.86 19.27 -12.31
C ARG A 206 -16.36 18.98 -13.70
#